data_AF-A0A256CCK4-F1
#
_entry.id   AF-A0A256CCK4-F1
#
_cell.length_a   1.000
_cell.length_b   1.000
_cell.length_c   1.000
_cell.angle_alpha   90.00
_cell.angle_beta   90.00
_cell.angle_gamma   90.00
#
_symmetry.space_group_name_H-M   'P 1'
#
loop_
_entity.id
_entity.type
_entity.pdbx_description
1 polymer ?
#
loop_
_entity_poly.entity_id
_entity_poly.type
_entity_poly.pdbx_seq_one_letter_code
_entity_poly.pdbx_strand_id
1 'polypeptide(L)'
;MKAWMAVCMLSLALYGQGHANETVIHGSYANGCFAGGVTIPIRGIGYEQVRPSRARNYGDAALLSLIQYLGQFANTQNATVILGDMSQAHGGRMPYGHASHQIGLDVDIWFERVGASGLKPNEKESLETPSLVNAKTGQVVNWHPYYRDLLHQAALYPQTERIFVNPVIKAHLCATEKDPSWLYKIRPWFGHDSHFHVRLKCPNNQPYCVPQASVTKTSGCDADLNNWIKDQQEIALGRKKPMSNKKAPQKPAMPKACETILLRR
;
A
#
# COMPACT_ATOMS: atom_id res chain seq x y z
N MET A 1 -63.54 -27.27 16.53
CA MET A 1 -62.56 -27.38 15.43
C MET A 1 -62.53 -26.06 14.66
N LYS A 2 -61.59 -25.15 14.97
CA LYS A 2 -61.19 -24.04 14.08
C LYS A 2 -59.73 -23.73 14.38
N ALA A 3 -58.84 -24.18 13.50
CA ALA A 3 -57.41 -23.90 13.58
C ALA A 3 -57.13 -22.51 12.99
N TRP A 4 -56.42 -21.67 13.73
CA TRP A 4 -55.85 -20.42 13.22
C TRP A 4 -54.41 -20.71 12.79
N MET A 5 -54.15 -20.72 11.48
CA MET A 5 -52.79 -20.68 10.93
C MET A 5 -52.35 -19.22 10.82
N ALA A 6 -51.39 -18.82 11.64
CA ALA A 6 -50.66 -17.57 11.46
C ALA A 6 -49.63 -17.75 10.34
N VAL A 7 -49.84 -17.06 9.21
CA VAL A 7 -48.85 -16.96 8.13
C VAL A 7 -47.89 -15.83 8.48
N CYS A 8 -46.67 -16.19 8.88
CA CYS A 8 -45.58 -15.25 9.06
C CYS A 8 -44.93 -15.00 7.69
N MET A 9 -45.25 -13.87 7.05
CA MET A 9 -44.54 -13.44 5.84
C MET A 9 -43.16 -12.91 6.24
N LEU A 10 -42.11 -13.73 6.04
CA LEU A 10 -40.74 -13.22 5.99
C LEU A 10 -40.57 -12.40 4.70
N SER A 11 -40.55 -11.08 4.83
CA SER A 11 -40.05 -10.19 3.80
C SER A 11 -38.53 -10.32 3.70
N LEU A 12 -38.04 -11.14 2.77
CA LEU A 12 -36.64 -11.06 2.33
C LEU A 12 -36.44 -9.73 1.59
N ALA A 13 -35.77 -8.78 2.25
CA ALA A 13 -35.18 -7.65 1.58
C ALA A 13 -34.04 -8.15 0.68
N LEU A 14 -34.32 -8.27 -0.61
CA LEU A 14 -33.31 -8.46 -1.66
C LEU A 14 -32.47 -7.17 -1.74
N TYR A 15 -31.40 -7.10 -0.96
CA TYR A 15 -30.29 -6.21 -1.28
C TYR A 15 -29.69 -6.69 -2.60
N GLY A 16 -29.95 -5.93 -3.67
CA GLY A 16 -29.36 -6.16 -4.97
C GLY A 16 -27.83 -6.14 -4.87
N GLN A 17 -27.23 -7.33 -4.91
CA GLN A 17 -25.82 -7.46 -5.27
C GLN A 17 -25.73 -7.20 -6.78
N GLY A 18 -25.61 -5.92 -7.15
CA GLY A 18 -25.06 -5.59 -8.46
C GLY A 18 -23.68 -6.22 -8.51
N HIS A 19 -23.47 -7.18 -9.41
CA HIS A 19 -22.15 -7.67 -9.76
C HIS A 19 -21.31 -6.48 -10.21
N ALA A 20 -20.56 -5.86 -9.30
CA ALA A 20 -19.43 -5.06 -9.69
C ALA A 20 -18.58 -5.97 -10.58
N ASN A 21 -18.36 -5.58 -11.83
CA ASN A 21 -17.52 -6.34 -12.75
C ASN A 21 -16.23 -6.68 -12.01
N GLU A 22 -15.91 -7.97 -11.92
CA GLU A 22 -14.69 -8.45 -11.30
C GLU A 22 -13.50 -7.69 -11.90
N THR A 23 -12.60 -7.19 -11.06
CA THR A 23 -11.38 -6.53 -11.54
C THR A 23 -10.67 -7.48 -12.50
N VAL A 24 -10.16 -7.00 -13.63
CA VAL A 24 -9.27 -7.78 -14.49
C VAL A 24 -7.94 -7.05 -14.59
N ILE A 25 -6.89 -7.69 -14.09
CA ILE A 25 -5.55 -7.12 -13.96
C ILE A 25 -4.67 -7.58 -15.11
N HIS A 26 -3.99 -6.65 -15.78
CA HIS A 26 -3.06 -6.95 -16.87
C HIS A 26 -1.67 -6.40 -16.56
N GLY A 27 -0.66 -7.26 -16.65
CA GLY A 27 0.75 -6.87 -16.53
C GLY A 27 1.28 -6.89 -15.10
N SER A 28 2.37 -6.16 -14.87
CA SER A 28 3.08 -6.13 -13.58
C SER A 28 2.88 -4.80 -12.87
N TYR A 29 3.26 -4.75 -11.58
CA TYR A 29 3.07 -3.58 -10.70
C TYR A 29 3.54 -2.24 -11.26
N ALA A 30 4.55 -2.25 -12.14
CA ALA A 30 5.15 -1.07 -12.77
C ALA A 30 5.03 -1.05 -14.31
N ASN A 31 4.25 -1.96 -14.90
CA ASN A 31 3.92 -1.98 -16.32
C ASN A 31 2.61 -2.73 -16.54
N GLY A 32 1.49 -2.05 -16.30
CA GLY A 32 0.18 -2.69 -16.35
C GLY A 32 -1.00 -1.73 -16.23
N CYS A 33 -2.19 -2.32 -16.15
CA CYS A 33 -3.46 -1.62 -15.98
C CYS A 33 -4.48 -2.60 -15.39
N PHE A 34 -5.70 -2.11 -15.13
CA PHE A 34 -6.84 -2.96 -14.82
C PHE A 34 -8.14 -2.37 -15.34
N ALA A 35 -9.13 -3.24 -15.55
CA ALA A 35 -10.53 -2.87 -15.79
C ALA A 35 -11.40 -3.33 -14.61
N GLY A 36 -12.52 -2.67 -14.36
CA GLY A 36 -13.48 -3.09 -13.32
C GLY A 36 -13.02 -2.86 -11.87
N GLY A 37 -11.91 -2.16 -11.64
CA GLY A 37 -11.44 -1.88 -10.28
C GLY A 37 -12.43 -1.02 -9.49
N VAL A 38 -12.41 -1.20 -8.17
CA VAL A 38 -13.30 -0.51 -7.25
C VAL A 38 -12.76 0.88 -6.91
N THR A 39 -13.67 1.82 -6.67
CA THR A 39 -13.36 3.08 -5.99
C THR A 39 -13.28 2.81 -4.50
N ILE A 40 -12.09 2.96 -3.92
CA ILE A 40 -11.86 2.84 -2.48
C ILE A 40 -12.37 4.12 -1.81
N PRO A 41 -13.29 4.03 -0.83
CA PRO A 41 -13.79 5.22 -0.14
C PRO A 41 -12.65 6.02 0.48
N ILE A 42 -12.65 7.33 0.32
CA ILE A 42 -11.59 8.20 0.85
C ILE A 42 -11.61 8.31 2.39
N ARG A 43 -12.65 7.78 3.04
CA ARG A 43 -12.79 7.65 4.49
C ARG A 43 -13.59 6.40 4.82
N GLY A 44 -13.19 5.70 5.87
CA GLY A 44 -13.93 4.58 6.43
C GLY A 44 -13.61 4.38 7.91
N ILE A 45 -13.94 3.21 8.46
CA ILE A 45 -13.67 2.91 9.87
C ILE A 45 -12.16 2.83 10.09
N GLY A 46 -11.63 3.77 10.86
CA GLY A 46 -10.22 3.82 11.26
C GLY A 46 -9.24 4.11 10.12
N TYR A 47 -9.70 4.65 8.99
CA TYR A 47 -8.80 5.12 7.93
C TYR A 47 -9.35 6.36 7.20
N GLU A 48 -8.44 7.20 6.69
CA GLU A 48 -8.76 8.37 5.88
C GLU A 48 -7.63 8.61 4.86
N GLN A 49 -7.99 9.03 3.65
CA GLN A 49 -7.05 9.29 2.58
C GLN A 49 -6.65 10.77 2.52
N VAL A 50 -5.35 11.03 2.35
CA VAL A 50 -4.85 12.34 1.97
C VAL A 50 -4.85 12.52 0.46
N ARG A 51 -4.96 13.78 0.05
CA ARG A 51 -4.91 14.27 -1.32
C ARG A 51 -5.94 13.59 -2.23
N PRO A 52 -7.21 13.43 -1.81
CA PRO A 52 -8.25 12.80 -2.62
C PRO A 52 -8.46 13.50 -3.97
N SER A 53 -8.14 14.80 -4.08
CA SER A 53 -8.15 15.56 -5.34
C SER A 53 -7.33 14.92 -6.48
N ARG A 54 -6.33 14.09 -6.15
CA ARG A 54 -5.50 13.38 -7.14
C ARG A 54 -6.22 12.25 -7.86
N ALA A 55 -7.39 11.81 -7.38
CA ALA A 55 -8.13 10.66 -7.91
C ALA A 55 -7.26 9.38 -8.02
N ARG A 56 -6.49 9.09 -6.97
CA ARG A 56 -5.62 7.90 -6.83
C ARG A 56 -6.15 6.95 -5.77
N ASN A 57 -7.44 6.65 -5.83
CA ASN A 57 -8.16 5.84 -4.84
C ASN A 57 -8.87 4.65 -5.46
N TYR A 58 -8.23 4.03 -6.45
CA TYR A 58 -8.79 2.90 -7.17
C TYR A 58 -7.88 1.68 -7.05
N GLY A 59 -8.48 0.49 -7.11
CA GLY A 59 -7.73 -0.75 -7.13
C GLY A 59 -8.61 -1.98 -7.11
N ASP A 60 -8.00 -3.11 -6.79
CA ASP A 60 -8.71 -4.38 -6.63
C ASP A 60 -9.45 -4.43 -5.27
N ALA A 61 -10.53 -5.22 -5.20
CA ALA A 61 -11.28 -5.41 -3.96
C ALA A 61 -10.42 -6.03 -2.83
N ALA A 62 -9.38 -6.79 -3.15
CA ALA A 62 -8.41 -7.26 -2.16
C ALA A 62 -7.63 -6.11 -1.50
N LEU A 63 -7.35 -5.03 -2.24
CA LEU A 63 -6.69 -3.84 -1.68
C LEU A 63 -7.61 -3.12 -0.69
N LEU A 64 -8.89 -2.97 -1.03
CA LEU A 64 -9.89 -2.45 -0.10
C LEU A 64 -9.98 -3.30 1.18
N SER A 65 -9.91 -4.62 1.04
CA SER A 65 -9.97 -5.55 2.17
C SER A 65 -8.77 -5.39 3.12
N LEU A 66 -7.55 -5.21 2.59
CA LEU A 66 -6.37 -4.86 3.40
C LEU A 66 -6.60 -3.53 4.15
N ILE A 67 -7.08 -2.51 3.45
CA ILE A 67 -7.28 -1.17 4.04
C ILE A 67 -8.31 -1.23 5.17
N GLN A 68 -9.41 -1.94 4.98
CA GLN A 68 -10.43 -2.13 6.02
C GLN A 68 -9.87 -2.90 7.22
N TYR A 69 -9.06 -3.94 6.98
CA TYR A 69 -8.38 -4.68 8.04
C TYR A 69 -7.44 -3.80 8.87
N LEU A 70 -6.62 -2.97 8.22
CA LEU A 70 -5.74 -2.03 8.92
C LEU A 70 -6.52 -0.93 9.63
N GLY A 71 -7.64 -0.46 9.06
CA GLY A 71 -8.54 0.49 9.67
C GLY A 71 -9.20 -0.05 10.94
N GLN A 72 -9.67 -1.30 10.92
CA GLN A 72 -10.18 -1.97 12.12
C GLN A 72 -9.13 -2.04 13.22
N PHE A 73 -7.89 -2.42 12.87
CA PHE A 73 -6.78 -2.40 13.83
C PHE A 73 -6.56 -1.00 14.41
N ALA A 74 -6.44 0.04 13.57
CA ALA A 74 -6.23 1.40 14.04
C ALA A 74 -7.37 1.92 14.94
N ASN A 75 -8.61 1.53 14.63
CA ASN A 75 -9.76 1.86 15.46
C ASN A 75 -9.64 1.28 16.88
N THR A 76 -9.09 0.07 17.05
CA THR A 76 -8.78 -0.49 18.39
C THR A 76 -7.72 0.31 19.15
N GLN A 77 -6.89 1.07 18.43
CA GLN A 77 -5.82 1.92 18.98
C GLN A 77 -6.27 3.38 19.17
N ASN A 78 -7.57 3.68 19.00
CA ASN A 78 -8.13 5.03 18.97
C ASN A 78 -7.40 5.94 17.95
N ALA A 79 -7.01 5.36 16.82
CA ALA A 79 -6.21 5.98 15.78
C ALA A 79 -6.88 5.83 14.39
N THR A 80 -6.37 6.59 13.43
CA THR A 80 -6.78 6.55 12.03
C THR A 80 -5.56 6.29 11.15
N VAL A 81 -5.63 5.25 10.29
CA VAL A 81 -4.63 5.01 9.23
C VAL A 81 -4.74 6.08 8.16
N ILE A 82 -3.62 6.73 7.85
CA ILE A 82 -3.57 7.75 6.80
C ILE A 82 -3.09 7.13 5.49
N LEU A 83 -4.00 7.05 4.52
CA LEU A 83 -3.74 6.46 3.20
C LEU A 83 -3.19 7.52 2.24
N GLY A 84 -2.16 7.17 1.48
CA GLY A 84 -1.61 7.95 0.39
C GLY A 84 -2.18 7.52 -0.97
N ASP A 85 -1.30 7.42 -1.97
CA ASP A 85 -1.68 7.07 -3.33
C ASP A 85 -1.95 5.56 -3.45
N MET A 86 -3.05 5.21 -4.11
CA MET A 86 -3.32 3.89 -4.68
C MET A 86 -3.20 3.99 -6.21
N SER A 87 -4.01 3.29 -6.99
CA SER A 87 -3.96 3.42 -8.46
C SER A 87 -4.89 4.53 -8.98
N GLN A 88 -4.64 4.97 -10.21
CA GLN A 88 -5.63 5.72 -11.02
C GLN A 88 -6.81 4.79 -11.39
N ALA A 89 -7.92 5.36 -11.88
CA ALA A 89 -9.17 4.63 -12.16
C ALA A 89 -9.04 3.33 -12.99
N HIS A 90 -8.08 3.30 -13.92
CA HIS A 90 -7.77 2.14 -14.75
C HIS A 90 -6.32 1.67 -14.59
N GLY A 91 -5.67 2.11 -13.52
CA GLY A 91 -4.25 1.86 -13.30
C GLY A 91 -3.38 2.62 -14.29
N GLY A 92 -2.36 1.95 -14.83
CA GLY A 92 -1.42 2.57 -15.76
C GLY A 92 -0.41 3.50 -15.08
N ARG A 93 0.60 3.88 -15.85
CA ARG A 93 1.66 4.76 -15.39
C ARG A 93 1.11 6.12 -14.94
N MET A 94 1.53 6.56 -13.77
CA MET A 94 1.24 7.89 -13.25
C MET A 94 2.11 8.96 -13.94
N PRO A 95 1.60 10.20 -14.08
CA PRO A 95 2.38 11.30 -14.63
C PRO A 95 3.58 11.67 -13.76
N TYR A 96 3.50 11.44 -12.45
CA TYR A 96 4.54 11.76 -11.47
C TYR A 96 4.39 10.92 -10.19
N GLY A 97 5.43 10.91 -9.35
CA GLY A 97 5.48 10.24 -8.06
C GLY A 97 5.98 8.81 -8.18
N HIS A 98 5.11 7.92 -8.65
CA HIS A 98 5.32 6.48 -8.52
C HIS A 98 5.74 5.79 -9.81
N ALA A 99 6.68 4.86 -9.68
CA ALA A 99 7.00 3.91 -10.75
C ALA A 99 5.97 2.76 -10.85
N SER A 100 5.42 2.34 -9.70
CA SER A 100 4.39 1.29 -9.58
C SER A 100 2.97 1.85 -9.39
N HIS A 101 2.07 1.18 -8.66
CA HIS A 101 0.65 1.54 -8.51
C HIS A 101 -0.13 1.49 -9.83
N GLN A 102 0.28 0.63 -10.75
CA GLN A 102 -0.35 0.56 -12.07
C GLN A 102 -1.45 -0.48 -12.17
N ILE A 103 -1.57 -1.40 -11.21
CA ILE A 103 -2.42 -2.59 -11.32
C ILE A 103 -3.43 -2.76 -10.17
N GLY A 104 -3.63 -1.75 -9.32
CA GLY A 104 -4.65 -1.81 -8.27
C GLY A 104 -4.27 -2.63 -7.03
N LEU A 105 -2.99 -2.97 -6.85
CA LEU A 105 -2.50 -3.84 -5.78
C LEU A 105 -1.46 -3.16 -4.86
N ASP A 106 -1.30 -1.84 -4.98
CA ASP A 106 -0.34 -1.05 -4.22
C ASP A 106 -1.07 0.09 -3.48
N VAL A 107 -0.65 0.35 -2.23
CA VAL A 107 -1.12 1.50 -1.42
C VAL A 107 0.03 2.07 -0.59
N ASP A 108 0.17 3.38 -0.59
CA ASP A 108 1.02 4.08 0.38
C ASP A 108 0.27 4.32 1.68
N ILE A 109 0.96 4.17 2.81
CA ILE A 109 0.44 4.45 4.14
C ILE A 109 1.44 5.34 4.88
N TRP A 110 0.98 6.50 5.32
CA TRP A 110 1.82 7.49 5.97
C TRP A 110 2.17 7.08 7.40
N PHE A 111 3.39 7.38 7.84
CA PHE A 111 3.79 7.28 9.24
C PHE A 111 3.26 8.47 10.04
N GLU A 112 1.93 8.60 10.06
CA GLU A 112 1.22 9.68 10.73
C GLU A 112 0.29 9.09 11.77
N ARG A 113 0.41 9.53 13.03
CA ARG A 113 -0.46 9.06 14.11
C ARG A 113 -1.58 10.06 14.36
N VAL A 114 -2.70 9.88 13.67
CA VAL A 114 -3.91 10.69 13.83
C VAL A 114 -4.88 9.98 14.77
N GLY A 115 -5.57 10.73 15.63
CA GLY A 115 -6.61 10.19 16.52
C GLY A 115 -7.86 9.72 15.76
N ALA A 116 -8.81 9.11 16.46
CA ALA A 116 -10.05 8.59 15.87
C ALA A 116 -10.92 9.65 15.15
N SER A 117 -10.76 10.94 15.46
CA SER A 117 -11.46 12.01 14.76
C SER A 117 -11.04 12.16 13.28
N GLY A 118 -9.88 11.60 12.90
CA GLY A 118 -9.31 11.71 11.57
C GLY A 118 -8.59 13.04 11.32
N LEU A 119 -8.32 13.33 10.04
CA LEU A 119 -7.62 14.54 9.61
C LEU A 119 -8.49 15.77 9.75
N LYS A 120 -7.89 16.91 10.08
CA LYS A 120 -8.56 18.20 9.98
C LYS A 120 -8.82 18.53 8.51
N PRO A 121 -9.89 19.30 8.19
CA PRO A 121 -10.20 19.65 6.80
C PRO A 121 -9.05 20.26 6.01
N ASN A 122 -8.24 21.12 6.64
CA ASN A 122 -7.08 21.75 6.01
C ASN A 122 -5.92 20.79 5.77
N GLU A 123 -5.80 19.71 6.53
CA GLU A 123 -4.71 18.72 6.39
C GLU A 123 -4.94 17.79 5.20
N LYS A 124 -6.19 17.59 4.76
CA LYS A 124 -6.53 16.58 3.75
C LYS A 124 -5.73 16.71 2.47
N GLU A 125 -5.50 17.93 1.98
CA GLU A 125 -4.77 18.16 0.72
C GLU A 125 -3.30 18.58 0.93
N SER A 126 -2.96 19.05 2.13
CA SER A 126 -1.66 19.67 2.42
C SER A 126 -0.84 18.96 3.49
N LEU A 127 -1.27 17.79 3.99
CA LEU A 127 -0.51 17.06 5.00
C LEU A 127 0.93 16.81 4.52
N GLU A 128 1.87 17.17 5.39
CA GLU A 128 3.29 16.88 5.27
C GLU A 128 3.71 16.10 6.52
N THR A 129 3.94 14.79 6.34
CA THR A 129 4.48 13.96 7.42
C THR A 129 6.00 14.04 7.41
N PRO A 130 6.63 14.34 8.56
CA PRO A 130 8.08 14.43 8.65
C PRO A 130 8.73 13.06 8.41
N SER A 131 9.97 13.10 7.91
CA SER A 131 10.79 11.90 7.82
C SER A 131 11.06 11.32 9.21
N LEU A 132 10.95 9.99 9.35
CA LEU A 132 11.38 9.24 10.52
C LEU A 132 12.87 8.91 10.48
N VAL A 133 13.64 9.44 9.53
CA VAL A 133 15.05 9.07 9.34
C VAL A 133 15.92 10.30 9.20
N ASN A 134 16.97 10.38 10.03
CA ASN A 134 18.10 11.24 9.73
C ASN A 134 19.00 10.55 8.71
N ALA A 135 18.87 10.92 7.44
CA ALA A 135 19.61 10.27 6.36
C ALA A 135 21.15 10.41 6.48
N LYS A 136 21.65 11.47 7.14
CA LYS A 136 23.09 11.70 7.32
C LYS A 136 23.68 10.81 8.41
N THR A 137 22.96 10.62 9.52
CA THR A 137 23.43 9.78 10.64
C THR A 137 22.98 8.34 10.52
N GLY A 138 22.00 8.02 9.67
CA GLY A 138 21.45 6.67 9.52
C GLY A 138 20.64 6.22 10.74
N GLN A 139 20.04 7.16 11.46
CA GLN A 139 19.27 6.89 12.68
C GLN A 139 17.78 7.19 12.48
N VAL A 140 16.93 6.39 13.12
CA VAL A 140 15.50 6.69 13.22
C VAL A 140 15.29 7.85 14.18
N VAL A 141 14.38 8.76 13.84
CA VAL A 141 13.94 9.89 14.65
C VAL A 141 12.41 9.87 14.78
N ASN A 142 11.87 10.38 15.89
CA ASN A 142 10.42 10.50 16.12
C ASN A 142 9.63 9.17 15.98
N TRP A 143 10.26 8.03 16.29
CA TRP A 143 9.61 6.72 16.21
C TRP A 143 8.49 6.59 17.25
N HIS A 144 7.34 6.06 16.83
CA HIS A 144 6.24 5.74 17.71
C HIS A 144 5.91 4.24 17.62
N PRO A 145 5.63 3.53 18.74
CA PRO A 145 5.30 2.09 18.72
C PRO A 145 4.18 1.69 17.74
N TYR A 146 3.16 2.53 17.62
CA TYR A 146 2.07 2.39 16.62
C TYR A 146 2.57 2.11 15.19
N TYR A 147 3.69 2.71 14.76
CA TYR A 147 4.22 2.50 13.40
C TYR A 147 4.75 1.07 13.21
N ARG A 148 5.40 0.52 14.24
CA ARG A 148 5.81 -0.88 14.26
C ARG A 148 4.58 -1.78 14.17
N ASP A 149 3.56 -1.52 15.00
CA ASP A 149 2.38 -2.39 15.05
C ASP A 149 1.58 -2.35 13.75
N LEU A 150 1.47 -1.17 13.11
CA LEU A 150 0.82 -1.03 11.83
C LEU A 150 1.56 -1.79 10.71
N LEU A 151 2.90 -1.68 10.65
CA LEU A 151 3.73 -2.47 9.74
C LEU A 151 3.58 -3.98 9.99
N HIS A 152 3.52 -4.38 11.26
CA HIS A 152 3.34 -5.77 11.65
C HIS A 152 1.98 -6.32 11.18
N GLN A 153 0.87 -5.59 11.41
CA GLN A 153 -0.45 -5.99 10.91
C GLN A 153 -0.47 -6.08 9.38
N ALA A 154 0.09 -5.08 8.70
CA ALA A 154 0.18 -5.10 7.24
C ALA A 154 0.99 -6.30 6.72
N ALA A 155 2.07 -6.68 7.41
CA ALA A 155 2.90 -7.82 7.04
C ALA A 155 2.19 -9.17 7.31
N LEU A 156 1.44 -9.28 8.41
CA LEU A 156 0.69 -10.50 8.72
C LEU A 156 -0.51 -10.72 7.81
N TYR A 157 -1.02 -9.67 7.16
CA TYR A 157 -2.11 -9.82 6.20
C TYR A 157 -1.72 -10.82 5.08
N PRO A 158 -2.51 -11.91 4.85
CA PRO A 158 -2.08 -13.03 4.01
C PRO A 158 -1.74 -12.67 2.56
N GLN A 159 -2.46 -11.69 2.00
CA GLN A 159 -2.27 -11.23 0.62
C GLN A 159 -1.12 -10.24 0.46
N THR A 160 -0.57 -9.70 1.55
CA THR A 160 0.61 -8.82 1.47
C THR A 160 1.82 -9.63 0.98
N GLU A 161 2.43 -9.16 -0.10
CA GLU A 161 3.63 -9.73 -0.71
C GLU A 161 4.89 -9.03 -0.21
N ARG A 162 4.90 -7.69 -0.26
CA ARG A 162 6.03 -6.84 0.18
C ARG A 162 5.51 -5.58 0.83
N ILE A 163 6.31 -5.05 1.76
CA ILE A 163 6.17 -3.71 2.29
C ILE A 163 7.50 -3.00 2.12
N PHE A 164 7.54 -1.88 1.41
CA PHE A 164 8.76 -1.11 1.22
C PHE A 164 8.84 0.00 2.25
N VAL A 165 9.99 0.08 2.93
CA VAL A 165 10.31 1.09 3.95
C VAL A 165 11.72 1.59 3.74
N ASN A 166 12.07 2.74 4.33
CA ASN A 166 13.45 3.21 4.36
C ASN A 166 14.40 2.15 4.97
N PRO A 167 15.64 1.98 4.46
CA PRO A 167 16.60 1.03 5.02
C PRO A 167 16.88 1.22 6.51
N VAL A 168 16.88 2.46 7.00
CA VAL A 168 17.11 2.79 8.42
C VAL A 168 15.93 2.34 9.29
N ILE A 169 14.69 2.47 8.79
CA ILE A 169 13.50 1.94 9.47
C ILE A 169 13.57 0.41 9.55
N LYS A 170 13.94 -0.25 8.44
CA LYS A 170 14.13 -1.70 8.41
C LYS A 170 15.18 -2.16 9.42
N ALA A 171 16.32 -1.45 9.51
CA ALA A 171 17.38 -1.76 10.46
C ALA A 171 16.95 -1.57 11.92
N HIS A 172 16.17 -0.52 12.21
CA HIS A 172 15.57 -0.31 13.53
C HIS A 172 14.65 -1.45 13.93
N LEU A 173 13.79 -1.93 13.02
CA LEU A 173 12.96 -3.11 13.26
C LEU A 173 13.81 -4.35 13.52
N CYS A 174 14.84 -4.61 12.69
CA CYS A 174 15.75 -5.73 12.89
C CYS A 174 16.44 -5.72 14.26
N ALA A 175 16.79 -4.54 14.79
CA ALA A 175 17.47 -4.40 16.07
C ALA A 175 16.54 -4.51 17.29
N THR A 176 15.25 -4.21 17.12
CA THR A 176 14.31 -4.06 18.24
C THR A 176 13.26 -5.17 18.30
N GLU A 177 13.04 -5.89 17.21
CA GLU A 177 12.01 -6.91 17.12
C GLU A 177 12.45 -8.21 17.81
N LYS A 178 11.57 -8.74 18.68
CA LYS A 178 11.83 -10.02 19.36
C LYS A 178 11.58 -11.22 18.46
N ASP A 179 10.52 -11.15 17.65
CA ASP A 179 10.21 -12.16 16.64
C ASP A 179 10.34 -11.57 15.23
N PRO A 180 11.45 -11.85 14.52
CA PRO A 180 11.69 -11.31 13.19
C PRO A 180 10.95 -12.07 12.08
N SER A 181 10.08 -13.04 12.40
CA SER A 181 9.44 -13.93 11.43
C SER A 181 8.59 -13.22 10.37
N TRP A 182 8.08 -12.02 10.66
CA TRP A 182 7.31 -11.19 9.72
C TRP A 182 8.18 -10.23 8.89
N LEU A 183 9.43 -9.99 9.33
CA LEU A 183 10.31 -9.01 8.73
C LEU A 183 10.70 -9.37 7.29
N TYR A 184 10.62 -10.63 6.88
CA TYR A 184 10.94 -11.01 5.49
C TYR A 184 10.15 -10.18 4.45
N LYS A 185 8.88 -9.85 4.72
CA LYS A 185 8.07 -9.00 3.83
C LYS A 185 8.49 -7.53 3.82
N ILE A 186 9.20 -7.06 4.85
CA ILE A 186 9.67 -5.68 4.95
C ILE A 186 10.97 -5.55 4.13
N ARG A 187 10.92 -4.77 3.05
CA ARG A 187 11.99 -4.61 2.07
C ARG A 187 12.56 -3.19 2.15
N PRO A 188 13.89 -3.02 2.25
CA PRO A 188 14.51 -1.71 2.21
C PRO A 188 14.35 -1.08 0.81
N TRP A 189 14.02 0.20 0.76
CA TRP A 189 14.00 1.00 -0.47
C TRP A 189 14.26 2.48 -0.16
N PHE A 190 15.01 3.19 -1.02
CA PHE A 190 15.30 4.61 -0.82
C PHE A 190 14.01 5.46 -0.76
N GLY A 191 14.05 6.58 -0.03
CA GLY A 191 12.83 7.31 0.36
C GLY A 191 12.07 6.54 1.43
N HIS A 192 10.75 6.43 1.33
CA HIS A 192 9.89 5.63 2.24
C HIS A 192 10.20 5.85 3.73
N ASP A 193 10.54 7.09 4.09
CA ASP A 193 10.94 7.51 5.42
C ASP A 193 9.82 8.27 6.15
N SER A 194 8.84 8.79 5.40
CA SER A 194 7.59 9.38 5.92
C SER A 194 6.34 8.53 5.65
N HIS A 195 6.46 7.48 4.85
CA HIS A 195 5.41 6.52 4.52
C HIS A 195 6.01 5.15 4.22
N PHE A 196 5.18 4.12 4.21
CA PHE A 196 5.54 2.81 3.70
C PHE A 196 4.59 2.40 2.57
N HIS A 197 5.12 1.63 1.63
CA HIS A 197 4.38 1.13 0.47
C HIS A 197 3.98 -0.31 0.72
N VAL A 198 2.70 -0.64 0.72
CA VAL A 198 2.21 -2.03 0.78
C VAL A 198 1.86 -2.53 -0.61
N ARG A 199 2.35 -3.72 -0.94
CA ARG A 199 2.05 -4.44 -2.18
C ARG A 199 1.38 -5.78 -1.89
N LEU A 200 0.24 -6.02 -2.52
CA LEU A 200 -0.44 -7.31 -2.51
C LEU A 200 0.11 -8.26 -3.60
N LYS A 201 -0.16 -9.55 -3.43
CA LYS A 201 0.07 -10.59 -4.45
C LYS A 201 -0.88 -10.41 -5.63
N CYS A 202 -0.49 -10.91 -6.81
CA CYS A 202 -1.46 -11.21 -7.85
C CYS A 202 -2.48 -12.21 -7.31
N PRO A 203 -3.79 -11.92 -7.36
CA PRO A 203 -4.82 -12.88 -7.00
C PRO A 203 -4.77 -14.13 -7.91
N ASN A 204 -5.05 -15.32 -7.36
CA ASN A 204 -4.94 -16.59 -8.09
C ASN A 204 -5.89 -16.68 -9.31
N ASN A 205 -7.00 -15.96 -9.28
CA ASN A 205 -7.99 -15.86 -10.36
C ASN A 205 -7.62 -14.82 -11.44
N GLN A 206 -6.43 -14.22 -11.40
CA GLN A 206 -5.99 -13.19 -12.35
C GLN A 206 -4.93 -13.73 -13.31
N PRO A 207 -5.30 -14.41 -14.41
CA PRO A 207 -4.34 -15.07 -15.30
C PRO A 207 -3.42 -14.09 -16.05
N TYR A 208 -3.80 -12.82 -16.17
CA TYR A 208 -3.03 -11.79 -16.85
C TYR A 208 -2.22 -10.91 -15.88
N CYS A 209 -2.31 -11.15 -14.57
CA CYS A 209 -1.49 -10.48 -13.57
C CYS A 209 -0.11 -11.15 -13.53
N VAL A 210 0.95 -10.35 -13.72
CA VAL A 210 2.32 -10.83 -13.75
C VAL A 210 2.94 -10.63 -12.37
N PRO A 211 3.16 -11.71 -11.59
CA PRO A 211 3.75 -11.59 -10.27
C PRO A 211 5.23 -11.21 -10.34
N GLN A 212 5.75 -10.71 -9.24
CA GLN A 212 7.18 -10.54 -9.01
C GLN A 212 7.76 -11.81 -8.39
N ALA A 213 9.08 -11.97 -8.41
CA ALA A 213 9.74 -13.07 -7.71
C ALA A 213 9.33 -13.11 -6.24
N SER A 214 9.11 -14.30 -5.67
CA SER A 214 8.76 -14.44 -4.26
C SER A 214 9.88 -13.96 -3.36
N VAL A 215 9.52 -13.42 -2.19
CA VAL A 215 10.50 -13.07 -1.17
C VAL A 215 10.99 -14.34 -0.47
N THR A 216 12.30 -14.48 -0.30
CA THR A 216 12.87 -15.52 0.57
C THR A 216 12.40 -15.30 2.00
N LYS A 217 11.98 -16.36 2.71
CA LYS A 217 11.47 -16.27 4.09
C LYS A 217 12.60 -16.09 5.13
N THR A 218 13.55 -15.23 4.82
CA THR A 218 14.62 -14.79 5.73
C THR A 218 14.29 -13.36 6.17
N SER A 219 14.66 -12.98 7.40
CA SER A 219 14.34 -11.65 7.93
C SER A 219 14.90 -10.51 7.08
N GLY A 220 15.97 -10.76 6.31
CA GLY A 220 16.69 -9.73 5.53
C GLY A 220 17.40 -8.71 6.42
N CYS A 221 17.75 -9.12 7.64
CA CYS A 221 18.53 -8.37 8.61
C CYS A 221 20.01 -8.78 8.50
N ASP A 222 20.59 -8.59 7.32
CA ASP A 222 21.93 -9.08 6.95
C ASP A 222 22.83 -7.94 6.44
N ALA A 223 24.03 -8.28 5.98
CA ALA A 223 25.02 -7.31 5.51
C ALA A 223 24.53 -6.48 4.31
N ASP A 224 23.60 -7.00 3.50
CA ASP A 224 23.06 -6.25 2.37
C ASP A 224 22.28 -5.02 2.86
N LEU A 225 21.57 -5.13 3.98
CA LEU A 225 20.87 -3.99 4.59
C LEU A 225 21.84 -2.86 5.00
N ASN A 226 23.02 -3.20 5.53
CA ASN A 226 24.03 -2.21 5.90
C ASN A 226 24.56 -1.43 4.69
N ASN A 227 24.67 -2.09 3.53
CA ASN A 227 25.05 -1.42 2.28
C ASN A 227 24.02 -0.36 1.86
N TRP A 228 22.72 -0.64 2.02
CA TRP A 228 21.67 0.35 1.75
C TRP A 228 21.77 1.59 2.65
N ILE A 229 22.05 1.41 3.93
CA ILE A 229 22.19 2.51 4.89
C ILE A 229 23.42 3.35 4.55
N LYS A 230 24.56 2.69 4.29
CA LYS A 230 25.80 3.36 3.89
C LYS A 230 25.59 4.18 2.61
N ASP A 231 24.97 3.58 1.59
CA ASP A 231 24.67 4.26 0.33
C ASP A 231 23.80 5.50 0.55
N GLN A 232 22.77 5.39 1.40
CA GLN A 232 21.91 6.52 1.77
C GLN A 232 22.70 7.63 2.47
N GLN A 233 23.56 7.29 3.43
CA GLN A 233 24.40 8.27 4.14
C GLN A 233 25.37 8.96 3.19
N GLU A 234 26.04 8.22 2.30
CA GLU A 234 26.95 8.80 1.31
C GLU A 234 26.21 9.75 0.36
N ILE A 235 24.99 9.43 -0.04
CA ILE A 235 24.13 10.32 -0.84
C ILE A 235 23.76 11.58 -0.04
N ALA A 236 23.29 11.43 1.20
CA ALA A 236 22.86 12.54 2.05
C ALA A 236 24.00 13.50 2.45
N LEU A 237 25.24 12.98 2.49
CA LEU A 237 26.46 13.75 2.74
C LEU A 237 27.07 14.34 1.45
N GLY A 238 26.47 14.10 0.29
CA GLY A 238 26.97 14.58 -1.01
C GLY A 238 28.24 13.88 -1.49
N ARG A 239 28.62 12.74 -0.87
CA ARG A 239 29.81 11.95 -1.21
C ARG A 239 29.56 10.99 -2.37
N LYS A 240 28.31 10.60 -2.57
CA LYS A 240 27.85 9.76 -3.68
C LYS A 240 26.69 10.45 -4.38
N LYS A 241 26.68 10.44 -5.72
CA LYS A 241 25.48 10.85 -6.46
C LYS A 241 24.41 9.78 -6.27
N PRO A 242 23.12 10.14 -6.08
CA PRO A 242 22.04 9.16 -6.22
C PRO A 242 22.27 8.41 -7.52
N MET A 243 22.07 7.09 -7.53
CA MET A 243 22.14 6.35 -8.79
C MET A 243 21.21 7.03 -9.78
N SER A 244 21.77 7.73 -10.78
CA SER A 244 20.97 8.14 -11.92
C SER A 244 20.55 6.84 -12.58
N ASN A 245 19.31 6.76 -13.06
CA ASN A 245 18.95 5.70 -13.97
C ASN A 245 19.95 5.75 -15.14
N LYS A 246 21.00 4.91 -15.10
CA LYS A 246 21.76 4.51 -16.28
C LYS A 246 20.70 4.25 -17.34
N LYS A 247 20.83 4.86 -18.55
CA LYS A 247 19.87 4.81 -19.69
C LYS A 247 18.74 3.84 -19.36
N ALA A 248 17.62 4.37 -18.85
CA ALA A 248 16.53 3.54 -18.36
C ALA A 248 16.32 2.42 -19.39
N PRO A 249 16.42 1.13 -18.98
CA PRO A 249 16.26 0.03 -19.92
C PRO A 249 15.00 0.29 -20.74
N GLN A 250 15.05 -0.03 -22.03
CA GLN A 250 13.94 0.22 -22.95
C GLN A 250 12.65 -0.21 -22.26
N LYS A 251 11.72 0.75 -22.10
CA LYS A 251 10.50 0.49 -21.33
C LYS A 251 9.86 -0.75 -21.92
N PRO A 252 9.53 -1.77 -21.10
CA PRO A 252 8.86 -2.95 -21.60
C PRO A 252 7.59 -2.51 -22.33
N ALA A 253 7.27 -3.20 -23.42
CA ALA A 253 6.02 -2.97 -24.10
C ALA A 253 4.86 -3.12 -23.10
N MET A 254 3.91 -2.20 -23.16
CA MET A 254 2.74 -2.26 -22.30
C MET A 254 1.88 -3.49 -22.68
N PRO A 255 1.19 -4.16 -21.75
CA PRO A 255 0.28 -5.24 -22.10
C PRO A 255 -0.77 -4.77 -23.13
N LYS A 256 -1.04 -5.60 -24.15
CA LYS A 256 -1.92 -5.22 -25.27
C LYS A 256 -3.30 -4.75 -24.83
N ALA A 257 -3.88 -5.38 -23.81
CA ALA A 257 -5.18 -4.98 -23.24
C ALA A 257 -5.17 -3.53 -22.72
N CYS A 258 -4.04 -3.07 -22.17
CA CYS A 258 -3.90 -1.74 -21.61
C CYS A 258 -3.92 -0.64 -22.67
N GLU A 259 -3.55 -0.94 -23.92
CA GLU A 259 -3.67 0.02 -25.02
C GLU A 259 -5.13 0.47 -25.22
N THR A 260 -6.10 -0.42 -24.98
CA THR A 260 -7.53 -0.08 -25.11
C THR A 260 -8.11 0.43 -23.80
N ILE A 261 -7.79 -0.21 -22.68
CA ILE A 261 -8.30 0.16 -21.36
C ILE A 261 -7.92 1.60 -21.01
N LEU A 262 -6.67 2.00 -21.26
CA LEU A 262 -6.17 3.33 -20.88
C LEU A 262 -6.56 4.45 -21.86
N LEU A 263 -7.22 4.14 -22.98
CA LEU A 263 -7.79 5.15 -23.89
C LEU A 263 -9.19 5.61 -23.46
N ARG A 264 -9.88 4.85 -22.62
CA ARG A 264 -11.22 5.17 -22.11
C ARG A 264 -11.18 6.10 -20.88
N ARG A 265 -10.24 7.03 -20.84
CA ARG A 265 -10.02 7.97 -19.71
C ARG A 265 -11.08 9.05 -19.65
#